data_AF-A0A2A5D1G1-F1
#
_entry.id   AF-A0A2A5D1G1-F1
#
_cell.length_a   1.000
_cell.length_b   1.000
_cell.length_c   1.000
_cell.angle_alpha   90.00
_cell.angle_beta   90.00
_cell.angle_gamma   90.00
#
_symmetry.space_group_name_H-M   'P 1'
#
loop_
_entity.id
_entity.type
_entity.pdbx_description
1 polymer ?
#
loop_
_entity_poly.entity_id
_entity_poly.type
_entity_poly.pdbx_seq_one_letter_code
_entity_poly.pdbx_strand_id
1 'polypeptide(L)'
;MYRLAIGCLCLILSNGLLADEMTVPIGQQGDMHKARPASGMTREVVEENFGAPESIKDAIGEPPITIWRYNSYSVYFEYNLVIHTVLHKADS
;
A
#
# COMPACT_ATOMS: atom_id res chain seq x y z
N MET A 1 -57.56 20.60 -25.48
CA MET A 1 -58.12 19.28 -25.09
C MET A 1 -57.47 18.20 -25.95
N TYR A 2 -56.41 17.53 -25.48
CA TYR A 2 -56.01 16.20 -25.93
C TYR A 2 -55.42 15.47 -24.70
N ARG A 3 -56.14 14.42 -24.26
CA ARG A 3 -55.86 13.60 -23.08
C ARG A 3 -55.33 12.25 -23.57
N LEU A 4 -54.27 11.73 -22.91
CA LEU A 4 -53.85 10.32 -22.84
C LEU A 4 -53.25 9.75 -24.16
N ALA A 5 -52.28 8.83 -24.21
CA ALA A 5 -51.86 7.77 -23.29
C ALA A 5 -50.39 7.39 -23.62
N ILE A 6 -49.52 7.21 -22.62
CA ILE A 6 -49.00 5.90 -22.14
C ILE A 6 -48.10 5.15 -23.13
N GLY A 7 -46.85 4.98 -22.72
CA GLY A 7 -46.04 3.82 -23.07
C GLY A 7 -44.85 4.15 -23.98
N CYS A 8 -43.65 4.28 -23.40
CA CYS A 8 -42.62 3.26 -23.54
C CYS A 8 -41.32 3.73 -22.87
N LEU A 9 -40.86 2.93 -21.92
CA LEU A 9 -39.45 2.58 -21.75
C LEU A 9 -38.51 3.68 -21.23
N CYS A 10 -38.66 4.03 -19.96
CA CYS A 10 -37.53 4.51 -19.16
C CYS A 10 -36.51 3.37 -18.97
N LEU A 11 -35.58 3.20 -19.91
CA LEU A 11 -34.35 2.44 -19.68
C LEU A 11 -33.25 3.43 -19.33
N ILE A 12 -33.24 3.84 -18.07
CA ILE A 12 -32.10 4.56 -17.50
C ILE A 12 -31.03 3.50 -17.26
N LEU A 13 -30.06 3.42 -18.17
CA LEU A 13 -28.88 2.57 -18.05
C LEU A 13 -28.03 3.05 -16.86
N SER A 14 -28.23 2.44 -15.70
CA SER A 14 -27.40 2.65 -14.52
C SER A 14 -26.11 1.82 -14.63
N ASN A 15 -25.15 2.29 -15.44
CA ASN A 15 -23.77 1.80 -15.37
C ASN A 15 -23.00 2.63 -14.34
N GLY A 16 -23.11 2.26 -13.06
CA GLY A 16 -22.31 2.84 -11.98
C GLY A 16 -21.40 1.78 -11.39
N LEU A 17 -20.29 1.46 -12.06
CA LEU A 17 -19.25 0.65 -11.45
C LEU A 17 -17.87 1.04 -11.99
N LEU A 18 -17.35 2.16 -11.49
CA LEU A 18 -15.92 2.44 -11.47
C LEU A 18 -15.60 2.87 -10.04
N ALA A 19 -15.37 1.89 -9.18
CA ALA A 19 -14.71 2.14 -7.91
C ALA A 19 -13.22 2.26 -8.21
N ASP A 20 -12.76 3.49 -8.41
CA ASP A 20 -11.33 3.77 -8.43
C ASP A 20 -10.87 3.77 -6.98
N GLU A 21 -10.13 2.74 -6.58
CA GLU A 21 -9.59 2.61 -5.23
C GLU A 21 -8.47 3.64 -5.06
N MET A 22 -8.86 4.83 -4.62
CA MET A 22 -7.92 5.88 -4.27
C MET A 22 -7.20 5.49 -2.98
N THR A 23 -6.03 4.87 -3.13
CA THR A 23 -5.12 4.61 -2.02
C THR A 23 -4.68 5.96 -1.43
N VAL A 24 -5.21 6.29 -0.25
CA VAL A 24 -4.79 7.48 0.49
C VAL A 24 -3.44 7.16 1.14
N PRO A 25 -2.34 7.84 0.77
CA PRO A 25 -1.06 7.62 1.43
C PRO A 25 -1.16 8.14 2.87
N ILE A 26 -1.24 7.22 3.83
CA ILE A 26 -1.18 7.57 5.25
C ILE A 26 0.26 7.98 5.61
N GLY A 27 0.42 9.25 5.98
CA GLY A 27 1.46 9.78 6.88
C GLY A 27 2.92 9.52 6.52
N GLN A 28 3.54 10.42 5.75
CA GLN A 28 5.00 10.56 5.71
C GLN A 28 5.48 11.19 7.02
N GLN A 29 5.80 10.38 8.04
CA GLN A 29 6.44 10.87 9.27
C GLN A 29 7.77 10.17 9.46
N GLY A 30 8.86 10.84 9.05
CA GLY A 30 10.22 10.44 9.37
C GLY A 30 11.24 11.01 8.40
N ASP A 31 12.04 11.98 8.84
CA ASP A 31 13.23 12.57 8.19
C ASP A 31 13.24 12.60 6.65
N MET A 32 12.93 13.78 6.09
CA MET A 32 12.84 14.07 4.66
C MET A 32 14.13 13.81 3.84
N HIS A 33 15.24 13.40 4.45
CA HIS A 33 16.55 13.37 3.81
C HIS A 33 16.98 12.03 3.20
N LYS A 34 16.25 10.92 3.41
CA LYS A 34 16.55 9.65 2.72
C LYS A 34 15.26 8.99 2.24
N ALA A 35 15.22 8.64 0.96
CA ALA A 35 14.16 7.80 0.41
C ALA A 35 14.12 6.46 1.16
N ARG A 36 12.92 5.97 1.47
CA ARG A 36 12.70 4.70 2.18
C ARG A 36 11.53 3.94 1.55
N PRO A 37 11.47 2.61 1.75
CA PRO A 37 10.30 1.83 1.37
C PRO A 37 9.02 2.40 1.97
N ALA A 38 8.07 2.72 1.10
CA ALA A 38 6.74 3.17 1.48
C ALA A 38 5.82 1.97 1.73
N SER A 39 4.81 2.15 2.57
CA SER A 39 3.76 1.14 2.77
C SER A 39 3.11 0.74 1.45
N GLY A 40 2.86 -0.55 1.27
CA GLY A 40 2.28 -1.13 0.05
C GLY A 40 3.28 -1.52 -1.04
N MET A 41 4.57 -1.14 -0.95
CA MET A 41 5.58 -1.64 -1.88
C MET A 41 5.75 -3.17 -1.73
N THR A 42 6.01 -3.87 -2.83
CA THR A 42 6.32 -5.31 -2.77
C THR A 42 7.78 -5.55 -2.38
N ARG A 43 8.12 -6.74 -1.88
CA ARG A 43 9.52 -7.13 -1.60
C ARG A 43 10.42 -6.93 -2.81
N GLU A 44 9.95 -7.28 -4.00
CA GLU A 44 10.70 -7.13 -5.26
C GLU A 44 10.98 -5.66 -5.55
N VAL A 45 9.97 -4.78 -5.45
CA VAL A 45 10.13 -3.34 -5.63
C VAL A 45 11.09 -2.76 -4.58
N VAL A 46 11.02 -3.24 -3.34
CA VAL A 46 11.94 -2.81 -2.29
C VAL A 46 13.38 -3.21 -2.61
N GLU A 47 13.61 -4.45 -3.01
CA GLU A 47 14.95 -4.92 -3.37
C GLU A 47 15.51 -4.20 -4.61
N GLU A 48 14.68 -3.96 -5.63
CA GLU A 48 15.07 -3.25 -6.84
C GLU A 48 15.46 -1.78 -6.57
N ASN A 49 14.69 -1.07 -5.73
CA ASN A 49 14.89 0.36 -5.49
C ASN A 49 15.87 0.66 -4.34
N PHE A 50 16.01 -0.24 -3.36
CA PHE A 50 16.78 0.00 -2.14
C PHE A 50 17.94 -0.99 -1.95
N GLY A 51 18.04 -2.00 -2.81
CA GLY A 51 19.04 -3.06 -2.73
C GLY A 51 18.68 -4.17 -1.75
N ALA A 52 19.54 -5.19 -1.72
CA ALA A 52 19.40 -6.33 -0.82
C ALA A 52 19.54 -5.90 0.66
N PRO A 53 18.75 -6.49 1.57
CA PRO A 53 18.87 -6.23 2.99
C PRO A 53 20.15 -6.83 3.58
N GLU A 54 20.64 -6.27 4.69
CA GLU A 54 21.77 -6.82 5.45
C GLU A 54 21.41 -8.13 6.15
N SER A 55 20.15 -8.27 6.58
CA SER A 55 19.63 -9.52 7.11
C SER A 55 18.12 -9.62 6.97
N ILE A 56 17.64 -10.85 6.88
CA ILE A 56 16.22 -11.20 6.84
C ILE A 56 15.90 -12.01 8.09
N LYS A 57 14.82 -11.65 8.79
CA LYS A 57 14.20 -12.49 9.81
C LYS A 57 13.02 -13.23 9.20
N ASP A 58 12.98 -14.54 9.44
CA ASP A 58 11.90 -15.41 9.00
C ASP A 58 10.52 -14.93 9.46
N ALA A 59 9.50 -15.34 8.70
CA ALA A 59 8.13 -15.01 8.99
C ALA A 59 7.67 -15.61 10.33
N ILE A 60 6.98 -14.80 11.14
CA ILE A 60 6.37 -15.24 12.41
C ILE A 60 4.89 -14.83 12.44
N GLY A 61 4.02 -15.73 12.91
CA GLY A 61 2.61 -15.46 13.19
C GLY A 61 1.65 -15.68 12.01
N GLU A 62 0.38 -15.36 12.26
CA GLU A 62 -0.70 -15.28 11.26
C GLU A 62 -1.43 -13.94 11.45
N PRO A 63 -1.36 -13.00 10.48
CA PRO A 63 -0.67 -13.10 9.20
C PRO A 63 0.87 -13.12 9.35
N PRO A 64 1.60 -13.71 8.39
CA PRO A 64 3.04 -13.90 8.50
C PRO A 64 3.79 -12.57 8.36
N ILE A 65 4.57 -12.21 9.38
CA ILE A 65 5.40 -10.99 9.37
C ILE A 65 6.88 -11.31 9.17
N THR A 66 7.47 -10.82 8.09
CA THR A 66 8.89 -10.91 7.75
C THR A 66 9.56 -9.56 7.98
N ILE A 67 10.80 -9.55 8.49
CA ILE A 67 11.54 -8.31 8.74
C ILE A 67 12.81 -8.31 7.90
N TRP A 68 12.98 -7.28 7.07
CA TRP A 68 14.24 -7.00 6.39
C TRP A 68 14.95 -5.86 7.11
N ARG A 69 16.25 -6.02 7.33
CA ARG A 69 17.07 -5.00 8.00
C ARG A 69 18.04 -4.36 7.03
N TYR A 70 18.07 -3.04 7.07
CA TYR A 70 19.07 -2.19 6.43
C TYR A 70 19.84 -1.45 7.54
N ASN A 71 20.99 -0.86 7.19
CA ASN A 71 21.86 -0.17 8.14
C ASN A 71 21.12 0.77 9.11
N SER A 72 20.29 1.68 8.56
CA SER A 72 19.63 2.72 9.36
C SER A 72 18.12 2.50 9.60
N TYR A 73 17.53 1.43 9.08
CA TYR A 73 16.10 1.16 9.24
C TYR A 73 15.75 -0.33 9.02
N SER A 74 14.60 -0.74 9.53
CA SER A 74 14.00 -2.06 9.30
C SER A 74 12.67 -1.91 8.56
N VAL A 75 12.40 -2.83 7.62
CA VAL A 75 11.17 -2.89 6.83
C VAL A 75 10.40 -4.14 7.23
N TYR A 76 9.14 -3.97 7.58
CA TYR A 76 8.23 -5.02 8.00
C TYR A 76 7.30 -5.35 6.84
N PHE A 77 7.22 -6.63 6.50
CA PHE A 77 6.38 -7.15 5.44
C PHE A 77 5.32 -8.07 6.02
N GLU A 78 4.07 -7.88 5.61
CA GLU A 78 3.04 -8.90 5.71
C GLU A 78 2.89 -9.54 4.33
N TYR A 79 3.05 -10.86 4.23
CA TYR A 79 3.26 -11.51 2.94
C TYR A 79 4.32 -10.76 2.12
N ASN A 80 4.05 -10.32 0.90
CA ASN A 80 5.00 -9.58 0.08
C ASN A 80 4.91 -8.05 0.22
N LEU A 81 4.01 -7.49 1.04
CA LEU A 81 3.74 -6.05 1.09
C LEU A 81 4.37 -5.38 2.30
N VAL A 82 4.99 -4.21 2.11
CA VAL A 82 5.46 -3.36 3.20
C VAL A 82 4.26 -2.88 4.02
N ILE A 83 4.27 -3.21 5.31
CA ILE A 83 3.30 -2.65 6.27
C ILE A 83 3.91 -1.49 7.05
N HIS A 84 5.21 -1.52 7.34
CA HIS A 84 5.85 -0.46 8.10
C HIS A 84 7.37 -0.38 7.86
N THR A 85 7.93 0.83 8.00
CA THR A 85 9.38 1.09 7.96
C THR A 85 9.78 1.85 9.22
N VAL A 86 10.69 1.27 10.02
CA VAL A 86 11.11 1.80 11.33
C VAL A 86 12.57 2.22 11.28
N LEU A 87 12.87 3.44 11.71
CA LEU A 87 14.24 3.93 11.82
C LEU A 87 14.98 3.35 13.02
N HIS A 88 16.26 3.02 12.83
CA HIS A 88 17.16 2.76 13.94
C HIS A 88 17.51 4.09 14.62
N LYS A 89 17.55 4.10 15.95
CA LYS A 89 18.05 5.25 16.70
C LYS A 89 19.54 5.42 16.37
N ALA A 90 19.98 6.62 16.04
CA ALA A 90 21.41 6.91 16.00
C ALA A 90 21.95 6.81 17.43
N ASP A 91 22.94 5.93 17.65
CA ASP A 91 23.66 5.86 18.92
C ASP A 91 24.17 7.28 19.22
N SER A 92 23.68 7.84 20.34
CA SER A 92 23.86 9.24 20.74
C SER A 92 25.00 9.36 21.73
#